data_AF-A0AA35M766-F1
#
_entry.id   AF-A0AA35M766-F1
#
_cell.length_a   1.000
_cell.length_b   1.000
_cell.length_c   1.000
_cell.angle_alpha   90.00
_cell.angle_beta   90.00
_cell.angle_gamma   90.00
#
_symmetry.space_group_name_H-M   'P 1'
#
loop_
_entity.id
_entity.type
_entity.pdbx_description
1 polymer ?
#
loop_
_entity_poly.entity_id
_entity_poly.type
_entity_poly.pdbx_seq_one_letter_code
_entity_poly.pdbx_strand_id
1 'polypeptide(L)'
;MNDDKLYTAETLGAMVLLERFMYPCRLSKPNELVRHQLGIRHVMKQIGPPDPDDDLHSWLVRGSVNTMYHVAKYGSGEDSTEPEAETPSNEATGASPYWGDGSHWEIKEEEEDDGDYDDDLATHDDDDDDGAIDGVKQQDTFINRGRALVLQIAFRHTKNWLPKISELRQNPCDAEWQKAALTQKIEKLEMALGNVLNKAWKSCLASGSIIESLDPSFFLGRRVDFVSLKLAEDLLSMLLYHAMTVRMLGVLGDIHGNADESLLSKYKSICHCCWLCFPYLCTVDAVFQASMFNKLMVTLEPATLEELGHFLALDMDWTSCGVKDPKDVKSFFFWVHGMVTFFTGQSNCPTGY
;
A
#
# COMPACT_ATOMS: atom_id res chain seq x y z
N MET A 1 46.92 1.51 -3.77
CA MET A 1 45.73 0.70 -4.09
C MET A 1 45.37 -0.03 -2.81
N ASN A 2 44.23 0.30 -2.20
CA ASN A 2 43.71 -0.38 -1.01
C ASN A 2 42.93 -1.60 -1.49
N ASP A 3 43.59 -2.75 -1.58
CA ASP A 3 43.01 -4.02 -2.03
C ASP A 3 42.10 -4.72 -1.00
N ASP A 4 41.86 -4.10 0.16
CA ASP A 4 41.07 -4.72 1.24
C ASP A 4 39.57 -4.34 1.22
N LYS A 5 38.97 -4.10 0.05
CA LYS A 5 37.50 -4.02 -0.05
C LYS A 5 36.94 -5.44 -0.16
N LEU A 6 36.44 -5.96 0.97
CA LEU A 6 35.90 -7.32 1.08
C LEU A 6 34.62 -7.56 0.26
N TYR A 7 33.91 -6.49 -0.13
CA TYR A 7 32.64 -6.54 -0.85
C TYR A 7 32.60 -5.56 -2.02
N THR A 8 31.90 -5.95 -3.09
CA THR A 8 31.73 -5.17 -4.32
C THR A 8 30.27 -4.78 -4.55
N ALA A 9 30.02 -3.87 -5.50
CA ALA A 9 28.67 -3.50 -5.92
C ALA A 9 27.86 -4.71 -6.42
N GLU A 10 28.49 -5.68 -7.09
CA GLU A 10 27.87 -6.92 -7.54
C GLU A 10 27.46 -7.82 -6.37
N THR A 11 28.26 -7.84 -5.29
CA THR A 11 27.90 -8.59 -4.07
C THR A 11 26.64 -8.00 -3.44
N LEU A 12 26.58 -6.67 -3.33
CA LEU A 12 25.38 -5.97 -2.89
C LEU A 12 24.20 -6.25 -3.84
N GLY A 13 24.44 -6.24 -5.15
CA GLY A 13 23.44 -6.55 -6.17
C GLY A 13 22.83 -7.93 -6.02
N ALA A 14 23.67 -8.95 -5.82
CA ALA A 14 23.22 -10.32 -5.60
C ALA A 14 22.34 -10.44 -4.33
N MET A 15 22.71 -9.76 -3.24
CA MET A 15 21.91 -9.76 -2.02
C MET A 15 20.57 -9.06 -2.20
N VAL A 16 20.54 -7.91 -2.87
CA VAL A 16 19.30 -7.18 -3.17
C VAL A 16 18.40 -7.99 -4.09
N LEU A 17 18.95 -8.61 -5.15
CA LEU A 17 18.18 -9.49 -6.03
C LEU A 17 17.58 -10.68 -5.27
N LEU A 18 18.35 -11.30 -4.39
CA LEU A 18 17.88 -12.40 -3.55
C LEU A 18 16.74 -11.95 -2.61
N GLU A 19 16.86 -10.76 -1.99
CA GLU A 19 15.78 -10.16 -1.19
C GLU A 19 14.50 -9.98 -2.00
N ARG A 20 14.63 -9.35 -3.18
CA ARG A 20 13.52 -9.06 -4.10
C ARG A 20 12.88 -10.31 -4.66
N PHE A 21 13.64 -11.40 -4.77
CA PHE A 21 13.13 -12.71 -5.16
C PHE A 21 12.40 -13.40 -4.00
N MET A 22 12.97 -13.38 -2.79
CA MET A 22 12.39 -14.03 -1.60
C MET A 22 11.03 -13.45 -1.21
N TYR A 23 10.86 -12.12 -1.30
CA TYR A 23 9.65 -11.42 -0.86
C TYR A 23 8.35 -11.87 -1.58
N PRO A 24 8.24 -11.79 -2.93
CA PRO A 24 7.04 -12.22 -3.63
C PRO A 24 6.84 -13.74 -3.60
N CYS A 25 7.90 -14.54 -3.53
CA CYS A 25 7.81 -15.99 -3.53
C CYS A 25 7.49 -16.60 -2.15
N ARG A 26 7.37 -15.79 -1.09
CA ARG A 26 7.15 -16.23 0.31
C ARG A 26 8.15 -17.31 0.76
N LEU A 27 9.37 -17.27 0.23
CA LEU A 27 10.41 -18.28 0.51
C LEU A 27 11.04 -18.10 1.89
N SER A 28 10.60 -17.10 2.66
CA SER A 28 11.27 -16.70 3.90
C SER A 28 10.28 -16.19 4.91
N LYS A 29 10.55 -16.55 6.17
CA LYS A 29 9.80 -16.01 7.30
C LYS A 29 10.13 -14.51 7.46
N PRO A 30 9.22 -13.69 8.01
CA PRO A 30 9.49 -12.27 8.26
C PRO A 30 10.83 -12.01 8.98
N ASN A 31 11.15 -12.84 9.98
CA ASN A 31 12.39 -12.74 10.76
C ASN A 31 13.66 -13.01 9.93
N GLU A 32 13.56 -13.84 8.89
CA GLU A 32 14.67 -14.12 7.97
C GLU A 32 14.88 -12.95 7.00
N LEU A 33 13.79 -12.29 6.57
CA LEU A 33 13.87 -11.09 5.74
C LEU A 33 14.58 -9.95 6.48
N VAL A 34 14.26 -9.75 7.76
CA VAL A 34 14.95 -8.75 8.60
C VAL A 34 16.45 -9.05 8.70
N ARG A 35 16.84 -10.32 8.92
CA ARG A 35 18.26 -10.72 8.95
C ARG A 35 18.96 -10.46 7.62
N HIS A 36 18.29 -10.75 6.52
CA HIS A 36 18.83 -10.53 5.17
C HIS A 36 19.06 -9.03 4.91
N GLN A 37 18.12 -8.18 5.30
CA GLN A 37 18.27 -6.72 5.21
C GLN A 37 19.37 -6.17 6.10
N LEU A 38 19.57 -6.72 7.30
CA LEU A 38 20.73 -6.39 8.13
C LEU A 38 22.05 -6.77 7.44
N GLY A 39 22.06 -7.88 6.71
CA GLY A 39 23.17 -8.28 5.84
C GLY A 39 23.44 -7.28 4.72
N ILE A 40 22.41 -6.87 3.98
CA ILE A 40 22.49 -5.83 2.95
C ILE A 40 23.07 -4.54 3.53
N ARG A 41 22.56 -4.10 4.69
CA ARG A 41 23.05 -2.91 5.40
C ARG A 41 24.53 -3.04 5.80
N HIS A 42 24.95 -4.22 6.26
CA HIS A 42 26.36 -4.47 6.60
C HIS A 42 27.25 -4.31 5.37
N VAL A 43 26.90 -4.94 4.25
CA VAL A 43 27.66 -4.86 3.00
C VAL A 43 27.73 -3.42 2.48
N MET A 44 26.62 -2.67 2.50
CA MET A 44 26.62 -1.26 2.11
C MET A 44 27.60 -0.42 2.95
N LYS A 45 27.66 -0.64 4.27
CA LYS A 45 28.62 0.08 5.15
C LYS A 45 30.08 -0.21 4.80
N GLN A 46 30.37 -1.43 4.36
CA GLN A 46 31.74 -1.87 4.01
C GLN A 46 32.18 -1.36 2.63
N ILE A 47 31.26 -1.32 1.66
CA ILE A 47 31.55 -0.78 0.32
C ILE A 47 31.86 0.72 0.39
N GLY A 48 31.13 1.43 1.27
CA GLY A 48 31.24 2.87 1.49
C GLY A 48 30.12 3.66 0.82
N PRO A 49 30.25 5.00 0.71
CA PRO A 49 29.26 5.81 -0.01
C PRO A 49 29.14 5.38 -1.48
N PRO A 50 27.97 5.61 -2.12
CA PRO A 50 27.79 5.37 -3.55
C PRO A 50 28.88 6.05 -4.37
N ASP A 51 29.43 5.31 -5.31
CA ASP A 51 30.37 5.87 -6.29
C ASP A 51 29.52 6.59 -7.37
N PRO A 52 29.70 7.91 -7.57
CA PRO A 52 28.91 8.66 -8.54
C PRO A 52 29.15 8.21 -9.99
N ASP A 53 30.25 7.52 -10.28
CA ASP A 53 30.58 7.01 -11.61
C ASP A 53 30.11 5.54 -11.81
N ASP A 54 29.54 4.91 -10.78
CA ASP A 54 28.97 3.56 -10.80
C ASP A 54 27.44 3.60 -10.61
N ASP A 55 26.72 3.64 -11.73
CA ASP A 55 25.27 3.69 -11.77
C ASP A 55 24.62 2.51 -11.05
N LEU A 56 25.22 1.31 -11.12
CA LEU A 56 24.71 0.11 -10.47
C LEU A 56 24.80 0.27 -8.95
N HIS A 57 25.95 0.69 -8.44
CA HIS A 57 26.14 0.91 -7.01
C HIS A 57 25.19 1.98 -6.47
N SER A 58 25.05 3.09 -7.20
CA SER A 58 24.12 4.18 -6.85
C SER A 58 22.67 3.72 -6.81
N TRP A 59 22.24 2.92 -7.79
CA TRP A 59 20.88 2.38 -7.83
C TRP A 59 20.61 1.39 -6.70
N LEU A 60 21.54 0.46 -6.44
CA LEU A 60 21.42 -0.53 -5.38
C LEU A 60 21.33 0.11 -3.99
N VAL A 61 22.16 1.12 -3.72
CA VAL A 61 22.10 1.85 -2.44
C VAL A 61 20.77 2.58 -2.30
N ARG A 62 20.32 3.31 -3.32
CA ARG A 62 19.03 4.03 -3.28
C ARG A 62 17.85 3.07 -3.08
N GLY A 63 17.81 1.97 -3.83
CA GLY A 63 16.76 0.95 -3.73
C GLY A 63 16.73 0.26 -2.37
N SER A 64 17.90 -0.05 -1.81
CA SER A 64 18.03 -0.73 -0.51
C SER A 64 17.67 0.19 0.67
N VAL A 65 18.04 1.47 0.61
CA VAL A 65 17.63 2.47 1.62
C VAL A 65 16.12 2.59 1.68
N ASN A 66 15.44 2.59 0.52
CA ASN A 66 13.99 2.66 0.48
C ASN A 66 13.36 1.42 1.14
N THR A 67 13.84 0.22 0.83
CA THR A 67 13.31 -1.02 1.46
C THR A 67 13.59 -1.08 2.96
N MET A 68 14.80 -0.70 3.39
CA MET A 68 15.15 -0.64 4.81
C MET A 68 14.33 0.40 5.57
N TYR A 69 14.04 1.54 4.95
CA TYR A 69 13.12 2.53 5.53
C TYR A 69 11.72 1.93 5.71
N HIS A 70 11.23 1.20 4.71
CA HIS A 70 9.97 0.47 4.84
C HIS A 70 10.02 -0.55 6.00
N VAL A 71 11.02 -1.43 6.08
CA VAL A 71 11.04 -2.44 7.16
C VAL A 71 11.29 -1.84 8.54
N ALA A 72 12.16 -0.84 8.68
CA ALA A 72 12.35 -0.15 9.96
C ALA A 72 11.07 0.56 10.43
N LYS A 73 10.24 1.00 9.48
CA LYS A 73 8.99 1.71 9.76
C LYS A 73 7.79 0.79 9.97
N TYR A 74 7.78 -0.40 9.35
CA TYR A 74 6.61 -1.29 9.30
C TYR A 74 6.87 -2.67 9.91
N GLY A 75 8.12 -3.02 10.25
CA GLY A 75 8.54 -4.37 10.66
C GLY A 75 8.66 -4.61 12.16
N SER A 76 8.40 -3.63 13.02
CA SER A 76 8.53 -3.77 14.49
C SER A 76 7.21 -4.13 15.19
N GLY A 77 6.42 -5.01 14.59
CA GLY A 77 5.09 -5.37 15.07
C GLY A 77 4.95 -6.85 15.39
N GLU A 78 5.96 -7.47 16.01
CA GLU A 78 5.77 -8.76 16.69
C GLU A 78 6.43 -8.70 18.07
N ASP A 79 5.56 -8.85 19.07
CA ASP A 79 5.82 -8.96 20.49
C ASP A 79 6.76 -10.15 20.73
N SER A 80 7.98 -9.88 21.19
CA SER A 80 8.94 -10.92 21.56
C SER A 80 8.80 -11.21 23.05
N THR A 81 7.69 -11.86 23.42
CA THR A 81 7.65 -12.67 24.63
C THR A 81 8.29 -14.03 24.32
N GLU A 82 9.63 -14.06 24.27
CA GLU A 82 10.35 -15.32 24.45
C GLU A 82 10.32 -15.68 25.95
N PRO A 83 9.85 -16.88 26.34
CA PRO A 83 9.96 -17.33 27.72
C PRO A 83 11.41 -17.74 28.02
N GLU A 84 11.91 -17.28 29.16
CA GLU A 84 13.20 -17.67 29.72
C GLU A 84 13.32 -19.19 29.85
N ALA A 85 14.45 -19.71 29.39
CA ALA A 85 14.81 -21.11 29.51
C ALA A 85 15.54 -21.37 30.84
N GLU A 86 14.93 -22.18 31.71
CA GLU A 86 15.58 -23.02 32.72
C GLU A 86 14.71 -24.30 32.85
N THR A 87 15.15 -25.55 32.99
CA THR A 87 16.44 -26.23 33.24
C THR A 87 16.27 -27.71 32.78
N PRO A 88 17.32 -28.56 32.75
CA PRO A 88 17.30 -29.87 32.10
C PRO A 88 16.77 -30.99 33.02
N SER A 89 16.15 -32.02 32.43
CA SER A 89 16.08 -33.33 33.08
C SER A 89 16.17 -34.48 32.06
N ASN A 90 16.91 -35.51 32.50
CA ASN A 90 17.25 -36.73 31.79
C ASN A 90 16.01 -37.59 31.51
N GLU A 91 15.98 -38.29 30.38
CA GLU A 91 16.18 -39.75 30.31
C GLU A 91 15.88 -40.30 28.91
N ALA A 92 16.70 -41.25 28.49
CA ALA A 92 16.57 -41.98 27.25
C ALA A 92 15.51 -43.08 27.36
N THR A 93 14.70 -43.28 26.33
CA THR A 93 14.37 -44.60 25.77
C THR A 93 13.61 -44.43 24.46
N GLY A 94 14.07 -45.13 23.42
CA GLY A 94 13.49 -45.06 22.09
C GLY A 94 12.30 -46.01 21.88
N ALA A 95 11.38 -45.61 21.01
CA ALA A 95 10.70 -46.48 20.05
C ALA A 95 9.80 -45.66 19.10
N SER A 96 9.92 -45.98 17.80
CA SER A 96 8.90 -46.00 16.74
C SER A 96 8.12 -44.72 16.35
N PRO A 97 8.13 -44.30 15.07
CA PRO A 97 7.22 -43.28 14.56
C PRO A 97 5.86 -43.90 14.20
N TYR A 98 4.88 -43.74 15.10
CA TYR A 98 3.46 -43.97 14.82
C TYR A 98 2.86 -42.64 14.32
N TRP A 99 2.23 -42.69 13.15
CA TRP A 99 1.51 -41.57 12.56
C TRP A 99 0.07 -41.55 13.06
N GLY A 100 -0.34 -40.42 13.62
CA GLY A 100 -1.75 -40.06 13.84
C GLY A 100 -2.02 -39.62 15.28
N ASP A 101 -2.35 -38.34 15.47
CA ASP A 101 -3.74 -37.95 15.76
C ASP A 101 -3.88 -36.43 15.60
N GLY A 102 -5.02 -36.01 15.06
CA GLY A 102 -5.38 -34.61 14.86
C GLY A 102 -5.82 -34.01 16.18
N SER A 103 -4.98 -33.15 16.76
CA SER A 103 -5.39 -32.28 17.86
C SER A 103 -5.66 -30.87 17.32
N HIS A 104 -6.96 -30.60 17.17
CA HIS A 104 -7.63 -29.42 17.71
C HIS A 104 -6.72 -28.21 18.01
N TRP A 105 -6.66 -27.26 17.07
CA TRP A 105 -6.19 -25.91 17.36
C TRP A 105 -7.36 -25.14 17.98
N GLU A 106 -7.40 -25.03 19.31
CA GLU A 106 -8.15 -23.95 19.95
C GLU A 106 -7.46 -22.65 19.53
N ILE A 107 -8.07 -21.94 18.58
CA ILE A 107 -7.78 -20.54 18.34
C ILE A 107 -8.17 -19.82 19.63
N LYS A 108 -7.18 -19.40 20.42
CA LYS A 108 -7.42 -18.39 21.44
C LYS A 108 -7.85 -17.14 20.69
N GLU A 109 -9.11 -16.78 20.83
CA GLU A 109 -9.56 -15.42 20.57
C GLU A 109 -8.72 -14.53 21.50
N GLU A 110 -7.66 -13.93 20.95
CA GLU A 110 -7.10 -12.74 21.55
C GLU A 110 -8.27 -11.77 21.62
N GLU A 111 -8.64 -11.36 22.84
CA GLU A 111 -9.50 -10.19 23.05
C GLU A 111 -8.79 -9.05 22.32
N GLU A 112 -9.18 -8.81 21.06
CA GLU A 112 -8.75 -7.65 20.28
C GLU A 112 -9.10 -6.48 21.19
N ASP A 113 -8.10 -5.86 21.83
CA ASP A 113 -8.24 -4.61 22.57
C ASP A 113 -8.94 -3.63 21.63
N ASP A 114 -10.26 -3.61 21.77
CA ASP A 114 -11.19 -2.83 20.99
C ASP A 114 -11.14 -1.37 21.40
N GLY A 115 -10.15 -1.02 22.26
CA GLY A 115 -9.29 0.14 22.11
C GLY A 115 -10.05 1.27 21.47
N ASP A 116 -11.07 1.70 22.22
CA ASP A 116 -12.09 2.62 21.73
C ASP A 116 -11.32 3.78 21.15
N TYR A 117 -11.33 3.90 19.82
CA TYR A 117 -10.51 4.88 19.14
C TYR A 117 -10.97 6.22 19.66
N ASP A 118 -10.17 6.81 20.57
CA ASP A 118 -10.41 8.13 21.13
C ASP A 118 -10.78 9.03 19.96
N ASP A 119 -12.04 9.46 19.99
CA ASP A 119 -12.72 10.27 18.96
C ASP A 119 -12.02 11.62 18.70
N ASP A 120 -10.96 11.87 19.48
CA ASP A 120 -10.05 13.00 19.47
C ASP A 120 -9.29 13.17 18.14
N LEU A 121 -9.15 12.11 17.33
CA LEU A 121 -8.49 12.25 16.01
C LEU A 121 -9.36 12.94 14.95
N ALA A 122 -10.69 12.99 15.14
CA ALA A 122 -11.61 13.53 14.14
C ALA A 122 -12.22 14.89 14.50
N THR A 123 -12.21 15.30 15.78
CA THR A 123 -13.08 16.38 16.27
C THR A 123 -12.37 17.60 16.85
N HIS A 124 -11.03 17.64 16.91
CA HIS A 124 -10.30 18.88 17.22
C HIS A 124 -10.32 19.84 16.01
N ASP A 125 -11.46 20.49 15.79
CA ASP A 125 -11.60 21.69 14.96
C ASP A 125 -11.03 22.88 15.74
N ASP A 126 -9.70 22.94 15.82
CA ASP A 126 -8.98 24.12 16.31
C ASP A 126 -9.00 25.18 15.17
N ASP A 127 -10.13 25.88 15.04
CA ASP A 127 -10.35 27.04 14.16
C ASP A 127 -9.65 28.32 14.68
N ASP A 128 -8.46 28.20 15.29
CA ASP A 128 -7.72 29.35 15.79
C ASP A 128 -6.83 29.95 14.69
N ASP A 129 -7.43 30.93 14.02
CA ASP A 129 -6.85 32.01 13.23
C ASP A 129 -5.76 32.74 14.03
N ASP A 130 -4.46 32.60 13.66
CA ASP A 130 -3.45 33.66 13.84
C ASP A 130 -2.08 33.28 13.25
N GLY A 131 -1.71 33.94 12.14
CA GLY A 131 -0.31 34.13 11.72
C GLY A 131 0.11 33.50 10.39
N ALA A 132 -0.01 34.26 9.31
CA ALA A 132 0.32 33.88 7.92
C ALA A 132 1.80 33.54 7.61
N ILE A 133 2.69 33.42 8.61
CA ILE A 133 4.15 33.29 8.40
C ILE A 133 4.68 31.86 8.62
N ASP A 134 3.88 30.90 9.13
CA ASP A 134 4.32 29.50 9.32
C ASP A 134 3.58 28.44 8.46
N GLY A 135 2.90 28.88 7.40
CA GLY A 135 2.00 28.01 6.60
C GLY A 135 2.65 26.77 5.97
N VAL A 136 3.93 26.85 5.58
CA VAL A 136 4.64 25.70 4.97
C VAL A 136 4.91 24.59 6.00
N LYS A 137 5.33 24.94 7.22
CA LYS A 137 5.58 23.94 8.26
C LYS A 137 4.30 23.31 8.78
N GLN A 138 3.23 24.11 8.86
CA GLN A 138 1.91 23.61 9.24
C GLN A 138 1.39 22.60 8.20
N GLN A 139 1.58 22.88 6.91
CA GLN A 139 1.22 21.97 5.83
C GLN A 139 2.01 20.65 5.88
N ASP A 140 3.34 20.71 6.03
CA ASP A 140 4.17 19.51 6.17
C ASP A 140 3.76 18.68 7.39
N THR A 141 3.46 19.34 8.51
CA THR A 141 3.00 18.67 9.73
C THR A 141 1.66 17.99 9.50
N PHE A 142 0.73 18.67 8.82
CA PHE A 142 -0.59 18.12 8.49
C PHE A 142 -0.49 16.91 7.56
N ILE A 143 0.30 16.99 6.49
CA ILE A 143 0.52 15.87 5.55
C ILE A 143 1.21 14.71 6.27
N ASN A 144 2.20 14.98 7.13
CA ASN A 144 2.86 13.93 7.90
C ASN A 144 1.91 13.24 8.88
N ARG A 145 0.98 13.99 9.51
CA ARG A 145 -0.09 13.40 10.34
C ARG A 145 -1.04 12.55 9.50
N GLY A 146 -1.51 13.05 8.36
CA GLY A 146 -2.36 12.29 7.44
C GLY A 146 -1.67 11.02 6.94
N ARG A 147 -0.39 11.11 6.59
CA ARG A 147 0.44 9.96 6.24
C ARG A 147 0.58 8.98 7.40
N ALA A 148 0.81 9.45 8.62
CA ALA A 148 0.88 8.59 9.80
C ALA A 148 -0.45 7.85 10.03
N LEU A 149 -1.58 8.56 9.92
CA LEU A 149 -2.93 7.98 9.98
C LEU A 149 -3.09 6.87 8.95
N VAL A 150 -2.80 7.17 7.68
CA VAL A 150 -2.93 6.20 6.58
C VAL A 150 -2.03 4.97 6.79
N LEU A 151 -0.80 5.18 7.24
CA LEU A 151 0.14 4.09 7.45
C LEU A 151 -0.15 3.25 8.69
N GLN A 152 -0.57 3.85 9.79
CA GLN A 152 -0.83 3.12 11.04
C GLN A 152 -2.21 2.49 11.04
N ILE A 153 -3.22 3.24 10.62
CA ILE A 153 -4.62 2.83 10.72
C ILE A 153 -4.99 2.01 9.49
N ALA A 154 -4.86 2.57 8.29
CA ALA A 154 -5.36 1.89 7.10
C ALA A 154 -4.60 0.58 6.81
N PHE A 155 -3.27 0.53 6.96
CA PHE A 155 -2.52 -0.71 6.75
C PHE A 155 -2.84 -1.80 7.78
N ARG A 156 -2.88 -1.45 9.07
CA ARG A 156 -3.21 -2.40 10.15
C ARG A 156 -4.60 -2.98 9.95
N HIS A 157 -5.58 -2.13 9.64
CA HIS A 157 -6.96 -2.55 9.45
C HIS A 157 -7.16 -3.35 8.16
N THR A 158 -6.61 -2.92 7.04
CA THR A 158 -6.77 -3.65 5.77
C THR A 158 -6.18 -5.06 5.85
N LYS A 159 -5.07 -5.25 6.57
CA LYS A 159 -4.50 -6.59 6.84
C LYS A 159 -5.49 -7.51 7.57
N ASN A 160 -6.26 -6.96 8.52
CA ASN A 160 -7.20 -7.73 9.35
C ASN A 160 -8.59 -7.87 8.71
N TRP A 161 -9.01 -6.89 7.89
CA TRP A 161 -10.33 -6.87 7.27
C TRP A 161 -10.41 -7.75 6.04
N LEU A 162 -9.35 -7.84 5.22
CA LEU A 162 -9.37 -8.67 4.00
C LEU A 162 -9.67 -10.15 4.29
N PRO A 163 -9.05 -10.81 5.29
CA PRO A 163 -9.42 -12.16 5.70
C PRO A 163 -10.89 -12.26 6.14
N LYS A 164 -11.36 -11.34 6.99
CA LYS A 164 -12.75 -11.32 7.49
C LYS A 164 -13.76 -11.14 6.33
N ILE A 165 -13.48 -10.24 5.39
CA ILE A 165 -14.28 -10.06 4.16
C ILE A 165 -14.32 -11.35 3.34
N SER A 166 -13.19 -12.05 3.23
CA SER A 166 -13.12 -13.32 2.50
C SER A 166 -13.94 -14.42 3.19
N GLU A 167 -13.88 -14.51 4.51
CA GLU A 167 -14.68 -15.44 5.32
C GLU A 167 -16.18 -15.16 5.18
N LEU A 168 -16.59 -13.88 5.31
CA LEU A 168 -17.98 -13.44 5.14
C LEU A 168 -18.54 -13.79 3.76
N ARG A 169 -17.71 -13.77 2.71
CA ARG A 169 -18.13 -14.22 1.37
C ARG A 169 -18.33 -15.72 1.27
N GLN A 170 -17.53 -16.50 1.99
CA GLN A 170 -17.64 -17.96 1.98
C GLN A 170 -18.87 -18.43 2.76
N ASN A 171 -19.26 -17.69 3.81
CA ASN A 171 -20.37 -18.04 4.70
C ASN A 171 -21.35 -16.86 4.91
N PRO A 172 -22.10 -16.42 3.87
CA PRO A 172 -22.93 -15.21 3.95
C PRO A 172 -24.10 -15.33 4.94
N CYS A 173 -24.67 -16.53 5.13
CA CYS A 173 -25.91 -16.73 5.90
C CYS A 173 -25.74 -16.62 7.42
N ASP A 174 -24.57 -16.96 7.97
CA ASP A 174 -24.38 -17.13 9.41
C ASP A 174 -23.70 -15.92 10.07
N ALA A 175 -23.41 -14.87 9.30
CA ALA A 175 -22.49 -13.81 9.70
C ALA A 175 -23.03 -12.38 9.49
N GLU A 176 -24.35 -12.19 9.48
CA GLU A 176 -24.97 -10.86 9.29
C GLU A 176 -24.49 -9.84 10.34
N TRP A 177 -24.39 -10.26 11.61
CA TRP A 177 -23.89 -9.41 12.70
C TRP A 177 -22.41 -9.05 12.53
N GLN A 178 -21.58 -10.00 12.10
CA GLN A 178 -20.15 -9.77 11.83
C GLN A 178 -19.97 -8.80 10.67
N LYS A 179 -20.76 -8.97 9.60
CA LYS A 179 -20.80 -8.04 8.47
C LYS A 179 -21.19 -6.65 8.94
N ALA A 180 -22.27 -6.49 9.70
CA ALA A 180 -22.73 -5.18 10.16
C ALA A 180 -21.66 -4.47 11.02
N ALA A 181 -21.06 -5.20 11.97
CA ALA A 181 -19.99 -4.67 12.81
C ALA A 181 -18.74 -4.28 11.98
N LEU A 182 -18.36 -5.10 11.00
CA LEU A 182 -17.25 -4.79 10.11
C LEU A 182 -17.54 -3.59 9.21
N THR A 183 -18.74 -3.51 8.62
CA THR A 183 -19.20 -2.37 7.82
C THR A 183 -19.07 -1.08 8.62
N GLN A 184 -19.59 -1.03 9.85
CA GLN A 184 -19.51 0.15 10.71
C GLN A 184 -18.06 0.58 10.98
N LYS A 185 -17.15 -0.38 11.26
CA LYS A 185 -15.72 -0.10 11.45
C LYS A 185 -15.08 0.50 10.19
N ILE A 186 -15.41 -0.03 9.02
CA ILE A 186 -14.89 0.45 7.73
C ILE A 186 -15.48 1.83 7.39
N GLU A 187 -16.76 2.08 7.64
CA GLU A 187 -17.41 3.39 7.44
C GLU A 187 -16.79 4.49 8.32
N LYS A 188 -16.51 4.19 9.61
CA LYS A 188 -15.81 5.14 10.50
C LYS A 188 -14.45 5.53 9.93
N LEU A 189 -13.68 4.56 9.45
CA LEU A 189 -12.39 4.83 8.81
C LEU A 189 -12.53 5.60 7.50
N GLU A 190 -13.50 5.24 6.66
CA GLU A 190 -13.77 5.90 5.38
C GLU A 190 -14.05 7.39 5.58
N MET A 191 -14.88 7.72 6.55
CA MET A 191 -15.22 9.10 6.89
C MET A 191 -13.99 9.88 7.39
N ALA A 192 -13.20 9.27 8.28
CA ALA A 192 -11.97 9.88 8.79
C ALA A 192 -10.95 10.15 7.65
N LEU A 193 -10.74 9.17 6.76
CA LEU A 193 -9.87 9.32 5.60
C LEU A 193 -10.36 10.40 4.65
N GLY A 194 -11.66 10.42 4.34
CA GLY A 194 -12.27 11.44 3.47
C GLY A 194 -12.10 12.85 4.02
N ASN A 195 -12.29 13.04 5.33
CA ASN A 195 -12.12 14.32 6.00
C ASN A 195 -10.66 14.81 5.96
N VAL A 196 -9.70 13.94 6.31
CA VAL A 196 -8.27 14.27 6.30
C VAL A 196 -7.80 14.57 4.88
N LEU A 197 -8.22 13.76 3.90
CA LEU A 197 -7.85 13.97 2.50
C LEU A 197 -8.42 15.28 1.94
N ASN A 198 -9.68 15.61 2.24
CA ASN A 198 -10.30 16.86 1.80
C ASN A 198 -9.58 18.09 2.40
N LYS A 199 -9.27 18.04 3.71
CA LYS A 199 -8.48 19.08 4.38
C LYS A 199 -7.07 19.17 3.76
N ALA A 200 -6.39 18.04 3.50
CA ALA A 200 -5.06 17.99 2.87
C ALA A 200 -5.06 18.61 1.47
N TRP A 201 -6.01 18.19 0.63
CA TRP A 201 -6.11 18.60 -0.76
C TRP A 201 -6.36 20.10 -0.88
N LYS A 202 -7.33 20.63 -0.12
CA LYS A 202 -7.63 22.07 -0.07
C LYS A 202 -6.43 22.89 0.41
N SER A 203 -5.74 22.44 1.46
CA SER A 203 -4.53 23.10 1.97
C SER A 203 -3.41 23.13 0.92
N CYS A 204 -3.21 22.02 0.20
CA CYS A 204 -2.21 21.93 -0.85
C CYS A 204 -2.54 22.80 -2.08
N LEU A 205 -3.82 22.92 -2.44
CA LEU A 205 -4.27 23.86 -3.48
C LEU A 205 -4.05 25.31 -3.04
N ALA A 206 -4.47 25.67 -1.83
CA ALA A 206 -4.36 27.03 -1.31
C ALA A 206 -2.90 27.52 -1.19
N SER A 207 -1.97 26.62 -0.87
CA SER A 207 -0.54 26.91 -0.81
C SER A 207 0.16 26.90 -2.18
N GLY A 208 -0.52 26.46 -3.24
CA GLY A 208 0.09 26.24 -4.57
C GLY A 208 0.99 25.00 -4.65
N SER A 209 0.94 24.11 -3.65
CA SER A 209 1.69 22.84 -3.66
C SER A 209 1.09 21.81 -4.62
N ILE A 210 -0.21 21.93 -4.87
CA ILE A 210 -0.95 21.27 -5.95
C ILE A 210 -1.39 22.35 -6.92
N ILE A 211 -1.15 22.15 -8.21
CA ILE A 211 -1.59 23.04 -9.27
C ILE A 211 -2.56 22.28 -10.17
N GLU A 212 -3.84 22.64 -10.12
CA GLU A 212 -4.84 22.12 -11.05
C GLU A 212 -4.87 22.98 -12.32
N SER A 213 -4.71 22.35 -13.49
CA SER A 213 -4.66 23.03 -14.78
C SER A 213 -5.61 22.38 -15.79
N LEU A 214 -6.10 23.16 -16.76
CA LEU A 214 -6.84 22.62 -17.89
C LEU A 214 -5.90 21.82 -18.80
N ASP A 215 -6.32 20.62 -19.17
CA ASP A 215 -5.62 19.77 -20.12
C ASP A 215 -6.63 19.16 -21.10
N PRO A 216 -6.92 19.84 -22.23
CA PRO A 216 -7.86 19.36 -23.23
C PRO A 216 -7.41 18.08 -23.93
N SER A 217 -6.13 17.70 -23.81
CA SER A 217 -5.59 16.48 -24.41
C SER A 217 -5.84 15.24 -23.55
N PHE A 218 -6.00 15.44 -22.24
CA PHE A 218 -6.36 14.39 -21.30
C PHE A 218 -7.89 14.25 -21.22
N PHE A 219 -8.41 13.02 -21.17
CA PHE A 219 -9.85 12.77 -21.30
C PHE A 219 -10.70 13.36 -20.16
N LEU A 220 -10.12 13.62 -18.98
CA LEU A 220 -10.79 14.33 -17.90
C LEU A 220 -10.80 15.87 -18.08
N GLY A 221 -10.15 16.38 -19.13
CA GLY A 221 -10.07 17.81 -19.45
C GLY A 221 -9.21 18.65 -18.50
N ARG A 222 -8.63 18.02 -17.47
CA ARG A 222 -7.84 18.65 -16.41
C ARG A 222 -6.74 17.72 -15.94
N ARG A 223 -5.70 18.29 -15.36
CA ARG A 223 -4.63 17.56 -14.69
C ARG A 223 -4.23 18.23 -13.40
N VAL A 224 -3.51 17.47 -12.58
CA VAL A 224 -2.89 17.96 -11.35
C VAL A 224 -1.39 17.81 -11.46
N ASP A 225 -0.68 18.92 -11.23
CA ASP A 225 0.78 18.97 -11.11
C ASP A 225 1.16 19.18 -9.62
N PHE A 226 2.27 18.57 -9.20
CA PHE A 226 2.77 18.67 -7.82
C PHE A 226 4.13 19.37 -7.76
N VAL A 227 4.32 20.24 -6.78
CA VAL A 227 5.62 20.92 -6.55
C VAL A 227 6.72 19.99 -6.04
N SER A 228 6.34 18.83 -5.51
CA SER A 228 7.26 17.84 -4.94
C SER A 228 6.77 16.43 -5.20
N LEU A 229 7.68 15.56 -5.63
CA LEU A 229 7.42 14.13 -5.80
C LEU A 229 6.98 13.46 -4.49
N LYS A 230 7.59 13.84 -3.35
CA LYS A 230 7.26 13.29 -2.04
C LYS A 230 5.80 13.54 -1.67
N LEU A 231 5.31 14.75 -1.98
CA LEU A 231 3.93 15.17 -1.77
C LEU A 231 2.98 14.35 -2.64
N ALA A 232 3.31 14.21 -3.94
CA ALA A 232 2.53 13.42 -4.87
C ALA A 232 2.40 11.97 -4.39
N GLU A 233 3.49 11.35 -3.94
CA GLU A 233 3.46 10.00 -3.38
C GLU A 233 2.59 9.86 -2.13
N ASP A 234 2.68 10.81 -1.19
CA ASP A 234 1.89 10.75 0.04
C ASP A 234 0.40 10.93 -0.25
N LEU A 235 0.03 11.91 -1.08
CA LEU A 235 -1.37 12.15 -1.46
C LEU A 235 -1.96 10.98 -2.24
N LEU A 236 -1.22 10.42 -3.20
CA LEU A 236 -1.66 9.24 -3.93
C LEU A 236 -1.85 8.02 -3.02
N SER A 237 -0.97 7.84 -2.03
CA SER A 237 -1.19 6.79 -1.03
C SER A 237 -2.48 7.05 -0.25
N MET A 238 -2.73 8.26 0.25
CA MET A 238 -3.97 8.55 0.99
C MET A 238 -5.22 8.32 0.13
N LEU A 239 -5.20 8.78 -1.13
CA LEU A 239 -6.26 8.56 -2.11
C LEU A 239 -6.51 7.06 -2.38
N LEU A 240 -5.45 6.26 -2.57
CA LEU A 240 -5.56 4.82 -2.76
C LEU A 240 -6.23 4.15 -1.57
N TYR A 241 -5.82 4.46 -0.34
CA TYR A 241 -6.43 3.87 0.85
C TYR A 241 -7.89 4.28 1.01
N HIS A 242 -8.23 5.53 0.67
CA HIS A 242 -9.63 5.98 0.65
C HIS A 242 -10.45 5.20 -0.37
N ALA A 243 -9.95 5.07 -1.61
CA ALA A 243 -10.58 4.29 -2.67
C ALA A 243 -10.77 2.82 -2.26
N MET A 244 -9.74 2.19 -1.69
CA MET A 244 -9.79 0.81 -1.20
C MET A 244 -10.84 0.63 -0.09
N THR A 245 -10.95 1.59 0.83
CA THR A 245 -11.92 1.52 1.94
C THR A 245 -13.35 1.59 1.40
N VAL A 246 -13.65 2.52 0.48
CA VAL A 246 -14.96 2.59 -0.18
C VAL A 246 -15.23 1.32 -0.99
N ARG A 247 -14.21 0.78 -1.67
CA ARG A 247 -14.33 -0.46 -2.43
C ARG A 247 -14.67 -1.65 -1.54
N MET A 248 -14.07 -1.75 -0.35
CA MET A 248 -14.39 -2.78 0.65
C MET A 248 -15.83 -2.66 1.17
N LEU A 249 -16.35 -1.44 1.36
CA LEU A 249 -17.78 -1.25 1.68
C LEU A 249 -18.67 -1.77 0.54
N GLY A 250 -18.34 -1.44 -0.71
CA GLY A 250 -19.05 -1.96 -1.88
C GLY A 250 -19.05 -3.49 -1.95
N VAL A 251 -17.91 -4.12 -1.62
CA VAL A 251 -17.82 -5.57 -1.46
C VAL A 251 -18.82 -6.09 -0.44
N LEU A 252 -18.83 -5.50 0.77
CA LEU A 252 -19.65 -5.99 1.88
C LEU A 252 -21.15 -5.86 1.56
N GLY A 253 -21.55 -4.80 0.87
CA GLY A 253 -22.91 -4.64 0.34
C GLY A 253 -23.29 -5.78 -0.60
N ASP A 254 -22.40 -6.13 -1.53
CA ASP A 254 -22.63 -7.13 -2.57
C ASP A 254 -22.73 -8.58 -2.06
N ILE A 255 -22.18 -8.92 -0.88
CA ILE A 255 -22.24 -10.29 -0.31
C ILE A 255 -23.68 -10.85 -0.26
N HIS A 256 -24.68 -9.99 -0.11
CA HIS A 256 -26.09 -10.37 -0.04
C HIS A 256 -26.89 -9.96 -1.29
N GLY A 257 -26.21 -9.61 -2.40
CA GLY A 257 -26.84 -9.13 -3.63
C GLY A 257 -27.43 -7.71 -3.53
N ASN A 258 -27.11 -6.97 -2.45
CA ASN A 258 -27.56 -5.60 -2.23
C ASN A 258 -26.45 -4.62 -2.58
N ALA A 259 -26.01 -4.64 -3.85
CA ALA A 259 -25.00 -3.71 -4.33
C ALA A 259 -25.51 -2.26 -4.20
N ASP A 260 -24.81 -1.44 -3.44
CA ASP A 260 -25.14 -0.03 -3.26
C ASP A 260 -24.49 0.79 -4.39
N GLU A 261 -25.31 1.22 -5.36
CA GLU A 261 -24.87 2.06 -6.47
C GLU A 261 -24.23 3.38 -6.00
N SER A 262 -24.60 3.88 -4.82
CA SER A 262 -24.02 5.12 -4.27
C SER A 262 -22.55 4.92 -3.87
N LEU A 263 -22.19 3.75 -3.32
CA LEU A 263 -20.81 3.41 -2.99
C LEU A 263 -19.97 3.22 -4.26
N LEU A 264 -20.53 2.62 -5.31
CA LEU A 264 -19.84 2.48 -6.60
C LEU A 264 -19.59 3.85 -7.25
N SER A 265 -20.59 4.73 -7.23
CA SER A 265 -20.47 6.11 -7.72
C SER A 265 -19.41 6.89 -6.93
N LYS A 266 -19.42 6.78 -5.60
CA LYS A 266 -18.42 7.37 -4.71
C LYS A 266 -17.01 6.84 -5.00
N TYR A 267 -16.86 5.53 -5.17
CA TYR A 267 -15.60 4.90 -5.55
C TYR A 267 -15.07 5.43 -6.89
N LYS A 268 -15.92 5.47 -7.93
CA LYS A 268 -15.54 6.02 -9.24
C LYS A 268 -15.13 7.49 -9.15
N SER A 269 -15.82 8.30 -8.33
CA SER A 269 -15.43 9.70 -8.11
C SER A 269 -14.04 9.82 -7.48
N ILE A 270 -13.70 8.98 -6.49
CA ILE A 270 -12.36 8.98 -5.88
C ILE A 270 -11.31 8.52 -6.91
N CYS A 271 -11.63 7.51 -7.71
CA CYS A 271 -10.76 7.04 -8.79
C CYS A 271 -10.48 8.16 -9.79
N HIS A 272 -11.49 8.94 -10.20
CA HIS A 272 -11.29 10.10 -11.07
C HIS A 272 -10.33 11.13 -10.46
N CYS A 273 -10.41 11.39 -9.15
CA CYS A 273 -9.43 12.25 -8.47
C CYS A 273 -8.01 11.69 -8.54
N CYS A 274 -7.84 10.37 -8.40
CA CYS A 274 -6.56 9.70 -8.60
C CYS A 274 -6.07 9.85 -10.04
N TRP A 275 -7.00 9.75 -11.00
CA TRP A 275 -6.68 9.76 -12.42
C TRP A 275 -6.14 11.10 -12.92
N LEU A 276 -6.50 12.21 -12.28
CA LEU A 276 -5.94 13.54 -12.56
C LEU A 276 -4.41 13.60 -12.40
N CYS A 277 -3.81 12.63 -11.69
CA CYS A 277 -2.37 12.55 -11.48
C CYS A 277 -1.61 11.86 -12.62
N PHE A 278 -2.28 11.13 -13.52
CA PHE A 278 -1.59 10.40 -14.60
C PHE A 278 -0.75 11.29 -15.51
N PRO A 279 -1.20 12.48 -15.96
CA PRO A 279 -0.36 13.37 -16.75
C PRO A 279 0.93 13.79 -16.01
N TYR A 280 0.88 13.95 -14.68
CA TYR A 280 2.06 14.24 -13.88
C TYR A 280 3.06 13.07 -13.87
N LEU A 281 2.59 11.81 -13.90
CA LEU A 281 3.48 10.65 -13.99
C LEU A 281 4.36 10.73 -15.26
N CYS A 282 3.84 11.23 -16.38
CA CYS A 282 4.65 11.41 -17.60
C CYS A 282 5.82 12.40 -17.43
N THR A 283 5.84 13.20 -16.36
CA THR A 283 6.88 14.20 -16.10
C THR A 283 8.00 13.71 -15.16
N VAL A 284 7.79 12.58 -14.47
CA VAL A 284 8.78 12.02 -13.54
C VAL A 284 9.59 10.90 -14.20
N ASP A 285 10.74 10.53 -13.64
CA ASP A 285 11.55 9.43 -14.19
C ASP A 285 10.86 8.06 -14.07
N ALA A 286 11.28 7.11 -14.92
CA ALA A 286 10.66 5.80 -15.04
C ALA A 286 10.57 5.01 -13.72
N VAL A 287 11.51 5.21 -12.79
CA VAL A 287 11.49 4.52 -11.49
C VAL A 287 10.34 5.04 -10.63
N PHE A 288 10.15 6.36 -10.58
CA PHE A 288 9.02 6.95 -9.86
C PHE A 288 7.69 6.76 -10.59
N GLN A 289 7.69 6.74 -11.93
CA GLN A 289 6.51 6.38 -12.72
C GLN A 289 5.98 5.01 -12.28
N ALA A 290 6.83 3.98 -12.27
CA ALA A 290 6.42 2.63 -11.86
C ALA A 290 5.93 2.58 -10.40
N SER A 291 6.64 3.25 -9.48
CA SER A 291 6.25 3.34 -8.06
C SER A 291 4.87 3.99 -7.87
N MET A 292 4.61 5.12 -8.54
CA MET A 292 3.34 5.84 -8.44
C MET A 292 2.22 5.12 -9.19
N PHE A 293 2.51 4.55 -10.35
CA PHE A 293 1.56 3.77 -11.13
C PHE A 293 1.02 2.57 -10.34
N ASN A 294 1.90 1.87 -9.61
CA ASN A 294 1.46 0.77 -8.73
C ASN A 294 0.41 1.20 -7.70
N LYS A 295 0.47 2.46 -7.23
CA LYS A 295 -0.54 3.02 -6.30
C LYS A 295 -1.84 3.37 -7.03
N LEU A 296 -1.79 3.69 -8.32
CA LEU A 296 -2.95 4.05 -9.14
C LEU A 296 -3.64 2.85 -9.76
N MET A 297 -2.94 1.74 -9.95
CA MET A 297 -3.41 0.57 -10.70
C MET A 297 -4.78 0.06 -10.24
N VAL A 298 -5.01 -0.03 -8.93
CA VAL A 298 -6.30 -0.51 -8.40
C VAL A 298 -7.44 0.46 -8.72
N THR A 299 -7.14 1.76 -8.83
CA THR A 299 -8.14 2.78 -9.16
C THR A 299 -8.57 2.74 -10.62
N LEU A 300 -7.93 1.91 -11.47
CA LEU A 300 -8.34 1.69 -12.86
C LEU A 300 -9.45 0.63 -12.99
N GLU A 301 -9.83 -0.06 -11.92
CA GLU A 301 -10.93 -1.04 -11.94
C GLU A 301 -12.25 -0.52 -12.53
N PRO A 302 -12.75 0.68 -12.19
CA PRO A 302 -14.02 1.18 -12.75
C PRO A 302 -13.85 1.87 -14.12
N ALA A 303 -12.66 1.80 -14.73
CA ALA A 303 -12.40 2.38 -16.03
C ALA A 303 -13.01 1.53 -17.15
N THR A 304 -13.67 2.22 -18.08
CA THR A 304 -14.12 1.65 -19.35
C THR A 304 -12.91 1.34 -20.24
N LEU A 305 -13.11 0.50 -21.27
CA LEU A 305 -12.07 0.21 -22.26
C LEU A 305 -11.57 1.48 -22.97
N GLU A 306 -12.45 2.45 -23.21
CA GLU A 306 -12.07 3.74 -23.81
C GLU A 306 -11.17 4.56 -22.87
N GLU A 307 -11.54 4.69 -21.59
CA GLU A 307 -10.73 5.36 -20.56
C GLU A 307 -9.36 4.66 -20.41
N LEU A 308 -9.31 3.32 -20.40
CA LEU A 308 -8.05 2.56 -20.40
C LEU A 308 -7.19 2.81 -21.64
N GLY A 309 -7.81 2.93 -22.81
CA GLY A 309 -7.13 3.33 -24.04
C GLY A 309 -6.48 4.70 -23.94
N HIS A 310 -7.15 5.66 -23.31
CA HIS A 310 -6.58 6.98 -23.04
C HIS A 310 -5.40 6.92 -22.06
N PHE A 311 -5.46 6.09 -21.02
CA PHE A 311 -4.32 5.90 -20.12
C PHE A 311 -3.12 5.33 -20.87
N LEU A 312 -3.29 4.24 -21.62
CA LEU A 312 -2.18 3.59 -22.34
C LEU A 312 -1.60 4.43 -23.47
N ALA A 313 -2.33 5.44 -23.95
CA ALA A 313 -1.83 6.41 -24.92
C ALA A 313 -0.90 7.47 -24.32
N LEU A 314 -0.78 7.55 -22.98
CA LEU A 314 0.16 8.44 -22.31
C LEU A 314 1.60 8.01 -22.57
N ASP A 315 2.49 9.00 -22.66
CA ASP A 315 3.94 8.81 -22.84
C ASP A 315 4.61 8.39 -21.51
N MET A 316 4.30 7.17 -21.08
CA MET A 316 4.88 6.53 -19.91
C MET A 316 5.78 5.38 -20.32
N ASP A 317 6.78 5.07 -19.48
CA ASP A 317 7.52 3.83 -19.60
C ASP A 317 6.68 2.66 -19.07
N TRP A 318 5.76 2.21 -19.92
CA TRP A 318 4.85 1.10 -19.67
C TRP A 318 5.58 -0.20 -19.32
N THR A 319 6.79 -0.41 -19.86
CA THR A 319 7.59 -1.59 -19.58
C THR A 319 8.03 -1.59 -18.12
N SER A 320 8.52 -0.45 -17.61
CA SER A 320 8.84 -0.28 -16.19
C SER A 320 7.61 -0.41 -15.27
N CYS A 321 6.42 -0.11 -15.78
CA CYS A 321 5.14 -0.29 -15.09
C CYS A 321 4.60 -1.73 -15.14
N GLY A 322 5.31 -2.67 -15.77
CA GLY A 322 4.90 -4.07 -15.91
C GLY A 322 3.92 -4.36 -17.05
N VAL A 323 3.63 -3.37 -17.90
CA VAL A 323 2.73 -3.49 -19.05
C VAL A 323 3.54 -3.90 -20.28
N LYS A 324 3.28 -5.10 -20.79
CA LYS A 324 4.05 -5.69 -21.91
C LYS A 324 3.74 -5.06 -23.27
N ASP A 325 2.47 -4.76 -23.51
CA ASP A 325 2.01 -4.15 -24.76
C ASP A 325 0.93 -3.10 -24.44
N PRO A 326 1.28 -1.79 -24.45
CA PRO A 326 0.30 -0.73 -24.20
C PRO A 326 -0.72 -0.58 -25.34
N LYS A 327 -0.57 -1.26 -26.48
CA LYS A 327 -1.59 -1.26 -27.54
C LYS A 327 -2.70 -2.28 -27.28
N ASP A 328 -2.44 -3.29 -26.45
CA ASP A 328 -3.43 -4.31 -26.10
C ASP A 328 -4.25 -3.92 -24.87
N VAL A 329 -5.17 -2.96 -25.10
CA VAL A 329 -6.09 -2.44 -24.07
C VAL A 329 -6.87 -3.56 -23.38
N LYS A 330 -7.23 -4.62 -24.11
CA LYS A 330 -8.03 -5.73 -23.58
C LYS A 330 -7.21 -6.60 -22.62
N SER A 331 -5.97 -6.92 -22.99
CA SER A 331 -5.07 -7.63 -22.06
C SER A 331 -4.75 -6.77 -20.83
N PHE A 332 -4.59 -5.45 -21.00
CA PHE A 332 -4.39 -4.54 -19.88
C PHE A 332 -5.60 -4.48 -18.94
N PHE A 333 -6.83 -4.44 -19.48
CA PHE A 333 -8.07 -4.54 -18.70
C PHE A 333 -8.09 -5.81 -17.84
N PHE A 334 -7.82 -6.99 -18.43
CA PHE A 334 -7.78 -8.24 -17.67
C PHE A 334 -6.66 -8.25 -16.62
N TRP A 335 -5.53 -7.62 -16.92
CA TRP A 335 -4.44 -7.49 -15.97
C TRP A 335 -4.83 -6.63 -14.77
N VAL A 336 -5.42 -5.45 -14.98
CA VAL A 336 -5.94 -4.57 -13.93
C VAL A 336 -6.96 -5.32 -13.07
N HIS A 337 -7.96 -5.96 -13.67
CA HIS A 337 -8.96 -6.73 -12.93
C HIS A 337 -8.35 -7.91 -12.18
N GLY A 338 -7.39 -8.63 -12.76
CA GLY A 338 -6.67 -9.70 -12.08
C GLY A 338 -5.91 -9.21 -10.85
N MET A 339 -5.29 -8.04 -10.92
CA MET A 339 -4.61 -7.40 -9.78
C MET A 339 -5.62 -6.97 -8.71
N VAL A 340 -6.74 -6.37 -9.09
CA VAL A 340 -7.80 -5.97 -8.15
C VAL A 340 -8.41 -7.19 -7.47
N THR A 341 -8.67 -8.26 -8.22
CA THR A 341 -9.09 -9.56 -7.69
C THR A 341 -8.09 -10.09 -6.68
N PHE A 342 -6.80 -10.03 -6.98
CA PHE A 342 -5.75 -10.45 -6.05
C PHE A 342 -5.75 -9.63 -4.75
N PHE A 343 -5.92 -8.30 -4.82
CA PHE A 343 -5.94 -7.43 -3.64
C PHE A 343 -7.24 -7.50 -2.82
N THR A 344 -8.37 -7.79 -3.46
CA THR A 344 -9.71 -7.77 -2.83
C THR A 344 -10.29 -9.16 -2.59
N GLY A 345 -9.59 -10.21 -3.02
CA GLY A 345 -10.06 -11.59 -3.03
C GLY A 345 -11.32 -11.82 -3.87
N GLN A 346 -11.71 -10.91 -4.76
CA GLN A 346 -12.93 -11.07 -5.58
C GLN A 346 -12.69 -12.03 -6.74
N SER A 347 -13.28 -13.22 -6.69
CA SER A 347 -13.25 -14.19 -7.79
C SER A 347 -14.24 -13.88 -8.93
N ASN A 348 -15.05 -12.82 -8.81
CA ASN A 348 -16.07 -12.50 -9.81
C ASN A 348 -15.42 -11.80 -11.01
N CYS A 349 -15.04 -12.61 -11.99
CA CYS A 349 -14.77 -12.14 -13.33
C CYS A 349 -16.07 -11.52 -13.87
N PRO A 350 -16.10 -10.24 -14.27
CA PRO A 350 -17.30 -9.65 -14.84
C PRO A 350 -17.53 -10.28 -16.21
N THR A 351 -18.34 -11.33 -16.28
CA THR A 351 -18.77 -11.97 -17.54
C THR A 351 -19.80 -11.13 -18.30
N GLY A 352 -19.79 -9.80 -18.12
CA GLY A 352 -20.79 -8.87 -18.64
C GLY A 352 -20.25 -7.77 -19.57
N TYR A 353 -19.01 -7.90 -20.08
CA TYR A 353 -18.42 -6.97 -21.05
C TYR A 353 -18.15 -7.62 -22.41
#